data_AF-A0A962IFS0-F1
#
_entry.id   AF-A0A962IFS0-F1
#
_cell.length_a   1.000
_cell.length_b   1.000
_cell.length_c   1.000
_cell.angle_alpha   90.00
_cell.angle_beta   90.00
_cell.angle_gamma   90.00
#
_symmetry.space_group_name_H-M   'P 1'
#
loop_
_entity.id
_entity.type
_entity.pdbx_description
1 polymer ?
#
loop_
_entity_poly.entity_id
_entity_poly.type
_entity_poly.pdbx_seq_one_letter_code
_entity_poly.pdbx_strand_id
1 'polypeptide(L)'
;HGGRHVQGSGDGGRSDGRQCNGAGNVPGTGGGGTVEATEDGVTLQVKGLLQGAYRANIGGLMADTLREQSLLPEDQPYGSYGYNGTETLSAVTLETTGNNAPVDWVLVELRDVNNPDTVISTQAAVIQRDGDVANADTNTTDLHFDVPEGEYFVTLAHRNHLDVTTSSAVSLTGADGTLIDFTNPDTVSGEEFTVVDGQAALWAGDANGDNSVTAFGPGNDANSLLSDILKADGNINGSFDYAAPGYLSSDLDLNGVTTYGSDNSDQTLLNNNTATVAENSSGAGNYVIKGTTQRA
;
A
#
# COMPACT_ATOMS: atom_id res chain seq x y z
N HIS A 1 -58.04 5.30 -55.92
CA HIS A 1 -57.35 5.58 -57.20
C HIS A 1 -55.85 5.45 -56.94
N GLY A 2 -55.05 4.57 -57.52
CA GLY A 2 -55.19 3.52 -58.54
C GLY A 2 -53.78 2.95 -58.82
N GLY A 3 -53.69 1.69 -59.26
CA GLY A 3 -52.47 1.00 -59.76
C GLY A 3 -51.97 -0.11 -58.82
N ARG A 4 -52.36 -1.40 -58.97
CA ARG A 4 -51.91 -2.45 -59.95
C ARG A 4 -50.38 -2.60 -60.00
N HIS A 5 -49.74 -3.76 -60.06
CA HIS A 5 -50.00 -5.22 -60.14
C HIS A 5 -48.62 -5.85 -59.79
N VAL A 6 -48.47 -7.09 -59.31
CA VAL A 6 -48.29 -8.32 -60.13
C VAL A 6 -48.25 -9.52 -59.18
N GLN A 7 -48.96 -10.58 -59.56
CA GLN A 7 -49.00 -11.90 -58.93
C GLN A 7 -47.86 -12.80 -59.42
N GLY A 8 -47.50 -13.80 -58.62
CA GLY A 8 -46.77 -14.99 -59.06
C GLY A 8 -47.10 -16.18 -58.17
N SER A 9 -47.94 -17.07 -58.67
CA SER A 9 -48.32 -18.36 -58.07
C SER A 9 -47.66 -19.49 -58.86
N GLY A 10 -47.34 -20.61 -58.21
CA GLY A 10 -46.97 -21.89 -58.83
C GLY A 10 -46.54 -22.88 -57.74
N ASP A 11 -47.42 -23.81 -57.36
CA ASP A 11 -47.38 -25.25 -57.73
C ASP A 11 -46.15 -25.99 -57.14
N GLY A 12 -46.28 -27.05 -56.34
CA GLY A 12 -47.13 -28.21 -56.54
C GLY A 12 -46.25 -29.37 -57.01
N GLY A 13 -45.78 -30.23 -56.10
CA GLY A 13 -44.89 -31.34 -56.46
C GLY A 13 -44.60 -32.30 -55.32
N ARG A 14 -45.38 -33.38 -55.25
CA ARG A 14 -45.11 -34.60 -54.48
C ARG A 14 -44.05 -35.44 -55.21
N SER A 15 -43.16 -36.13 -54.48
CA SER A 15 -42.87 -37.56 -54.69
C SER A 15 -41.73 -38.08 -53.80
N ASP A 16 -42.06 -39.11 -53.03
CA ASP A 16 -41.31 -40.35 -52.77
C ASP A 16 -39.79 -40.32 -52.53
N GLY A 17 -39.45 -40.65 -51.28
CA GLY A 17 -38.97 -41.99 -50.98
C GLY A 17 -37.56 -42.38 -51.46
N ARG A 18 -36.62 -42.43 -50.50
CA ARG A 18 -35.71 -43.58 -50.38
C ARG A 18 -35.03 -43.65 -49.01
N GLN A 19 -35.09 -44.85 -48.47
CA GLN A 19 -34.47 -45.36 -47.24
C GLN A 19 -32.95 -45.51 -47.41
N CYS A 20 -32.18 -45.43 -46.32
CA CYS A 20 -31.54 -46.59 -45.68
C CYS A 20 -30.49 -46.20 -44.60
N ASN A 21 -30.71 -46.78 -43.41
CA ASN A 21 -29.76 -47.31 -42.39
C ASN A 21 -28.71 -46.35 -41.79
N GLY A 22 -28.56 -46.18 -40.47
CA GLY A 22 -28.98 -46.99 -39.32
C GLY A 22 -27.74 -47.34 -38.48
N ALA A 23 -27.64 -46.79 -37.26
CA ALA A 23 -26.98 -47.35 -36.06
C ALA A 23 -26.61 -46.23 -35.07
N GLY A 24 -26.79 -46.48 -33.77
CA GLY A 24 -25.93 -45.89 -32.74
C GLY A 24 -26.61 -44.95 -31.75
N ASN A 25 -26.87 -45.49 -30.57
CA ASN A 25 -27.21 -44.82 -29.32
C ASN A 25 -26.16 -43.75 -28.91
N VAL A 26 -26.60 -42.54 -28.53
CA VAL A 26 -25.82 -41.62 -27.66
C VAL A 26 -26.78 -40.86 -26.72
N PRO A 27 -26.64 -40.97 -25.40
CA PRO A 27 -27.31 -40.10 -24.45
C PRO A 27 -26.60 -38.74 -24.41
N GLY A 28 -27.33 -37.67 -24.72
CA GLY A 28 -26.82 -36.30 -24.61
C GLY A 28 -26.67 -35.91 -23.14
N THR A 29 -25.43 -35.95 -22.65
CA THR A 29 -24.96 -35.24 -21.46
C THR A 29 -25.02 -33.73 -21.70
N GLY A 30 -26.04 -33.06 -21.20
CA GLY A 30 -26.03 -31.61 -20.98
C GLY A 30 -25.44 -31.33 -19.59
N GLY A 31 -24.12 -31.41 -19.48
CA GLY A 31 -23.42 -30.96 -18.28
C GLY A 31 -23.60 -29.46 -18.14
N GLY A 32 -24.28 -29.03 -17.07
CA GLY A 32 -24.22 -27.66 -16.61
C GLY A 32 -22.80 -27.39 -16.14
N GLY A 33 -21.98 -26.83 -17.03
CA GLY A 33 -20.74 -26.19 -16.63
C GLY A 33 -21.12 -24.90 -15.92
N THR A 34 -21.06 -24.91 -14.59
CA THR A 34 -20.72 -23.69 -13.87
C THR A 34 -19.33 -23.32 -14.37
N VAL A 35 -19.23 -22.17 -15.04
CA VAL A 35 -17.95 -21.48 -15.18
C VAL A 35 -17.57 -21.13 -13.75
N GLU A 36 -16.72 -21.94 -13.13
CA GLU A 36 -15.95 -21.45 -11.99
C GLU A 36 -15.11 -20.32 -12.56
N ALA A 37 -15.35 -19.11 -12.09
CA ALA A 37 -14.39 -18.04 -12.27
C ALA A 37 -13.12 -18.57 -11.61
N THR A 38 -12.11 -18.91 -12.40
CA THR A 38 -10.76 -18.92 -11.88
C THR A 38 -10.55 -17.49 -11.40
N GLU A 39 -10.48 -17.28 -10.09
CA GLU A 39 -9.97 -16.04 -9.50
C GLU A 39 -8.60 -15.81 -10.16
N ASP A 40 -8.56 -14.94 -11.16
CA ASP A 40 -7.37 -14.66 -11.94
C ASP A 40 -6.58 -13.60 -11.16
N GLY A 41 -5.86 -14.05 -10.14
CA GLY A 41 -5.20 -13.16 -9.20
C GLY A 41 -4.51 -13.90 -8.07
N VAL A 42 -3.78 -13.15 -7.26
CA VAL A 42 -3.12 -13.65 -6.04
C VAL A 42 -3.61 -12.89 -4.82
N THR A 43 -3.70 -13.59 -3.69
CA THR A 43 -3.98 -12.98 -2.39
C THR A 43 -2.71 -12.88 -1.55
N LEU A 44 -2.51 -11.71 -0.95
CA LEU A 44 -1.36 -11.36 -0.12
C LEU A 44 -1.85 -10.80 1.22
N GLN A 45 -1.19 -11.20 2.30
CA GLN A 45 -1.30 -10.54 3.61
C GLN A 45 0.04 -9.86 3.91
N VAL A 46 0.01 -8.63 4.41
CA VAL A 46 1.22 -7.87 4.74
C VAL A 46 1.16 -7.42 6.19
N LYS A 47 2.29 -7.52 6.88
CA LYS A 47 2.47 -6.96 8.22
C LYS A 47 3.70 -6.06 8.24
N GLY A 48 3.61 -4.92 8.92
CA GLY A 48 4.72 -4.00 9.12
C GLY A 48 4.50 -3.10 10.33
N LEU A 49 5.53 -2.37 10.73
CA LEU A 49 5.44 -1.37 11.80
C LEU A 49 6.03 -0.06 11.32
N LEU A 50 5.36 1.05 11.62
CA LEU A 50 5.86 2.40 11.40
C LEU A 50 6.55 2.87 12.68
N GLN A 51 7.85 3.11 12.63
CA GLN A 51 8.62 3.58 13.80
C GLN A 51 7.97 4.83 14.42
N GLY A 52 7.51 5.75 13.56
CA GLY A 52 6.88 7.00 13.96
C GLY A 52 5.69 6.81 14.88
N ALA A 53 4.80 5.87 14.55
CA ALA A 53 3.59 5.59 15.33
C ALA A 53 3.79 4.54 16.43
N TYR A 54 4.84 3.71 16.39
CA TYR A 54 5.04 2.60 17.33
C TYR A 54 5.26 3.08 18.77
N ARG A 55 4.57 2.44 19.74
CA ARG A 55 4.63 2.81 21.16
C ARG A 55 4.69 1.57 22.05
N ALA A 56 5.86 1.32 22.65
CA ALA A 56 6.07 0.22 23.60
C ALA A 56 5.09 0.25 24.79
N ASN A 57 4.78 1.44 25.28
CA ASN A 57 3.97 1.67 26.48
C ASN A 57 2.46 1.42 26.30
N ILE A 58 1.98 1.19 25.08
CA ILE A 58 0.59 0.81 24.79
C ILE A 58 0.46 -0.63 24.30
N GLY A 59 1.43 -1.48 24.69
CA GLY A 59 1.45 -2.91 24.36
C GLY A 59 2.17 -3.24 23.05
N GLY A 60 3.07 -2.37 22.59
CA GLY A 60 3.75 -2.55 21.31
C GLY A 60 2.84 -2.35 20.11
N LEU A 61 1.82 -1.50 20.26
CA LEU A 61 0.92 -1.10 19.17
C LEU A 61 1.36 0.26 18.60
N MET A 62 0.92 0.55 17.40
CA MET A 62 0.99 1.87 16.80
C MET A 62 -0.13 2.77 17.34
N ALA A 63 0.16 4.06 17.49
CA ALA A 63 -0.82 5.07 17.84
C ALA A 63 -1.68 5.43 16.62
N ASP A 64 -3.01 5.43 16.77
CA ASP A 64 -3.99 5.81 15.75
C ASP A 64 -4.42 7.27 15.87
N THR A 65 -3.49 8.15 16.27
CA THR A 65 -3.78 9.56 16.58
C THR A 65 -4.42 10.29 15.40
N LEU A 66 -3.95 10.02 14.17
CA LEU A 66 -4.52 10.62 12.96
C LEU A 66 -6.00 10.23 12.76
N ARG A 67 -6.36 8.99 13.06
CA ARG A 67 -7.76 8.51 13.04
C ARG A 67 -8.57 9.20 14.12
N GLU A 68 -8.07 9.24 15.35
CA GLU A 68 -8.76 9.88 16.49
C GLU A 68 -9.00 11.38 16.27
N GLN A 69 -8.09 12.07 15.57
CA GLN A 69 -8.21 13.48 15.22
C GLN A 69 -8.97 13.73 13.91
N SER A 70 -9.47 12.68 13.23
CA SER A 70 -10.14 12.79 11.92
C SER A 70 -9.25 13.46 10.85
N LEU A 71 -7.96 13.15 10.86
CA LEU A 71 -6.96 13.66 9.93
C LEU A 71 -6.66 12.71 8.76
N LEU A 72 -7.04 11.43 8.86
CA LEU A 72 -6.88 10.50 7.74
C LEU A 72 -7.72 10.95 6.54
N PRO A 73 -7.13 11.07 5.33
CA PRO A 73 -7.89 11.45 4.15
C PRO A 73 -8.82 10.31 3.72
N GLU A 74 -9.98 10.69 3.19
CA GLU A 74 -10.96 9.75 2.61
C GLU A 74 -10.41 9.08 1.35
N ASP A 75 -9.75 9.84 0.48
CA ASP A 75 -9.06 9.30 -0.70
C ASP A 75 -7.60 8.97 -0.36
N GLN A 76 -7.04 7.93 -0.98
CA GLN A 76 -5.62 7.62 -0.86
C GLN A 76 -4.71 8.84 -1.20
N PRO A 77 -3.63 9.09 -0.45
CA PRO A 77 -2.82 10.32 -0.54
C PRO A 77 -1.68 10.25 -1.58
N TYR A 78 -1.56 9.17 -2.33
CA TYR A 78 -0.40 8.85 -3.17
C TYR A 78 -0.46 9.42 -4.59
N GLY A 79 -1.47 10.23 -4.93
CA GLY A 79 -1.53 10.93 -6.21
C GLY A 79 -0.32 11.85 -6.47
N SER A 80 0.24 12.46 -5.43
CA SER A 80 1.48 13.26 -5.54
C SER A 80 2.74 12.40 -5.75
N TYR A 81 2.65 11.10 -5.49
CA TYR A 81 3.68 10.09 -5.70
C TYR A 81 3.37 9.25 -6.94
N GLY A 82 2.66 9.81 -7.94
CA GLY A 82 2.43 9.13 -9.22
C GLY A 82 1.40 7.99 -9.21
N TYR A 83 0.88 7.61 -8.03
CA TYR A 83 -0.12 6.56 -7.92
C TYR A 83 -1.55 7.07 -8.19
N ASN A 84 -2.15 6.57 -9.26
CA ASN A 84 -3.48 6.99 -9.73
C ASN A 84 -4.60 6.02 -9.32
N GLY A 85 -4.42 5.28 -8.24
CA GLY A 85 -5.48 4.43 -7.67
C GLY A 85 -6.66 5.25 -7.14
N THR A 86 -7.79 4.58 -6.93
CA THR A 86 -9.07 5.19 -6.52
C THR A 86 -9.59 4.64 -5.21
N GLU A 87 -8.71 4.04 -4.40
CA GLU A 87 -9.05 3.49 -3.09
C GLU A 87 -9.52 4.60 -2.16
N THR A 88 -10.59 4.29 -1.43
CA THR A 88 -11.20 5.18 -0.45
C THR A 88 -11.28 4.50 0.91
N LEU A 89 -11.08 5.28 1.96
CA LEU A 89 -11.21 4.84 3.34
C LEU A 89 -12.68 4.85 3.72
N SER A 90 -13.27 3.66 3.89
CA SER A 90 -14.68 3.57 4.25
C SER A 90 -14.92 4.00 5.70
N ALA A 91 -16.16 4.40 5.99
CA ALA A 91 -16.58 4.66 7.36
C ALA A 91 -16.43 3.42 8.27
N VAL A 92 -16.60 2.20 7.72
CA VAL A 92 -16.46 0.95 8.48
C VAL A 92 -15.02 0.79 8.98
N THR A 93 -14.05 1.02 8.10
CA THR A 93 -12.62 0.97 8.46
C THR A 93 -12.27 2.11 9.42
N LEU A 94 -12.70 3.35 9.13
CA LEU A 94 -12.39 4.53 9.95
C LEU A 94 -12.96 4.45 11.39
N GLU A 95 -14.14 3.86 11.55
CA GLU A 95 -14.79 3.66 12.86
C GLU A 95 -14.23 2.46 13.64
N THR A 96 -13.39 1.63 13.02
CA THR A 96 -12.77 0.50 13.71
C THR A 96 -11.81 0.99 14.81
N THR A 97 -11.86 0.34 15.98
CA THR A 97 -11.04 0.65 17.16
C THR A 97 -10.33 -0.61 17.67
N GLY A 98 -9.42 -0.44 18.64
CA GLY A 98 -8.60 -1.54 19.17
C GLY A 98 -7.46 -1.89 18.23
N ASN A 99 -7.01 -3.13 18.23
CA ASN A 99 -5.84 -3.58 17.45
C ASN A 99 -5.98 -3.31 15.95
N ASN A 100 -7.21 -3.41 15.42
CA ASN A 100 -7.48 -3.31 13.99
C ASN A 100 -7.83 -1.87 13.56
N ALA A 101 -7.64 -0.88 14.43
CA ALA A 101 -7.89 0.51 14.07
C ALA A 101 -6.87 0.97 13.01
N PRO A 102 -7.29 1.69 11.95
CA PRO A 102 -6.35 2.22 10.96
C PRO A 102 -5.46 3.30 11.60
N VAL A 103 -4.16 3.19 11.34
CA VAL A 103 -3.13 4.15 11.74
C VAL A 103 -2.89 5.14 10.62
N ASP A 104 -2.69 4.63 9.40
CA ASP A 104 -2.36 5.44 8.23
C ASP A 104 -2.51 4.68 6.91
N TRP A 105 -2.45 5.40 5.80
CA TRP A 105 -2.34 4.85 4.46
C TRP A 105 -0.93 4.29 4.17
N VAL A 106 -0.88 3.23 3.37
CA VAL A 106 0.34 2.58 2.83
C VAL A 106 0.12 2.20 1.37
N LEU A 107 1.20 1.99 0.63
CA LEU A 107 1.20 1.30 -0.66
C LEU A 107 1.79 -0.09 -0.50
N VAL A 108 1.17 -1.07 -1.17
CA VAL A 108 1.74 -2.41 -1.35
C VAL A 108 2.00 -2.60 -2.84
N GLU A 109 3.24 -2.94 -3.19
CA GLU A 109 3.66 -3.11 -4.57
C GLU A 109 4.18 -4.53 -4.81
N LEU A 110 3.78 -5.09 -5.95
CA LEU A 110 4.36 -6.30 -6.52
C LEU A 110 5.35 -5.91 -7.62
N ARG A 111 6.56 -6.44 -7.53
CA ARG A 111 7.69 -6.09 -8.41
C ARG A 111 8.25 -7.32 -9.13
N ASP A 112 8.82 -7.08 -10.32
CA ASP A 112 9.32 -8.15 -11.20
C ASP A 112 10.46 -8.95 -10.54
N VAL A 113 10.37 -10.28 -10.60
CA VAL A 113 11.37 -11.21 -10.04
C VAL A 113 12.78 -11.03 -10.61
N ASN A 114 12.91 -10.55 -11.85
CA ASN A 114 14.20 -10.34 -12.51
C ASN A 114 14.71 -8.90 -12.33
N ASN A 115 13.84 -7.96 -11.98
CA ASN A 115 14.19 -6.57 -11.76
C ASN A 115 13.25 -5.91 -10.72
N PRO A 116 13.66 -5.82 -9.44
CA PRO A 116 12.82 -5.23 -8.40
C PRO A 116 12.50 -3.74 -8.63
N ASP A 117 13.22 -3.03 -9.49
CA ASP A 117 12.87 -1.65 -9.86
C ASP A 117 11.62 -1.55 -10.75
N THR A 118 11.15 -2.67 -11.30
CA THR A 118 9.96 -2.71 -12.17
C THR A 118 8.73 -3.10 -11.36
N VAL A 119 7.85 -2.13 -11.12
CA VAL A 119 6.56 -2.35 -10.46
C VAL A 119 5.56 -2.98 -11.45
N ILE A 120 4.97 -4.10 -11.06
CA ILE A 120 3.95 -4.85 -11.81
C ILE A 120 2.55 -4.39 -11.42
N SER A 121 2.31 -4.23 -10.12
CA SER A 121 1.02 -3.80 -9.58
C SER A 121 1.20 -3.05 -8.27
N THR A 122 0.34 -2.07 -8.01
CA THR A 122 0.34 -1.26 -6.79
C THR A 122 -1.08 -1.15 -6.27
N GLN A 123 -1.26 -1.29 -4.96
CA GLN A 123 -2.54 -1.11 -4.28
C GLN A 123 -2.36 -0.23 -3.05
N ALA A 124 -3.23 0.76 -2.87
CA ALA A 124 -3.29 1.52 -1.61
C ALA A 124 -4.12 0.77 -0.56
N ALA A 125 -3.64 0.76 0.67
CA ALA A 125 -4.24 0.08 1.80
C ALA A 125 -4.04 0.90 3.08
N VAL A 126 -4.60 0.44 4.21
CA VAL A 126 -4.33 1.02 5.52
C VAL A 126 -3.53 0.07 6.39
N ILE A 127 -2.59 0.60 7.16
CA ILE A 127 -1.90 -0.16 8.20
C ILE A 127 -2.64 0.00 9.53
N GLN A 128 -2.88 -1.11 10.22
CA GLN A 128 -3.62 -1.16 11.48
C GLN A 128 -2.68 -1.09 12.69
N ARG A 129 -3.22 -0.80 13.89
CA ARG A 129 -2.40 -0.59 15.10
C ARG A 129 -1.51 -1.76 15.49
N ASP A 130 -1.91 -2.99 15.18
CA ASP A 130 -1.10 -4.20 15.43
C ASP A 130 -0.17 -4.58 14.26
N GLY A 131 -0.11 -3.74 13.23
CA GLY A 131 0.80 -3.86 12.09
C GLY A 131 0.21 -4.56 10.88
N ASP A 132 -0.99 -5.13 10.97
CA ASP A 132 -1.63 -5.76 9.80
C ASP A 132 -2.00 -4.69 8.77
N VAL A 133 -1.73 -4.96 7.50
CA VAL A 133 -2.18 -4.13 6.38
C VAL A 133 -3.51 -4.65 5.89
N ALA A 134 -4.49 -3.77 5.79
CA ALA A 134 -5.86 -4.11 5.44
C ALA A 134 -6.42 -3.22 4.33
N ASN A 135 -7.34 -3.79 3.58
CA ASN A 135 -8.10 -3.08 2.56
C ASN A 135 -8.85 -1.90 3.19
N ALA A 136 -8.74 -0.71 2.58
CA ALA A 136 -9.30 0.53 3.13
C ALA A 136 -10.84 0.57 3.13
N ASP A 137 -11.50 -0.21 2.26
CA ASP A 137 -12.96 -0.29 2.17
C ASP A 137 -13.53 -1.35 3.13
N THR A 138 -12.97 -2.56 3.14
CA THR A 138 -13.54 -3.72 3.85
C THR A 138 -12.90 -4.00 5.21
N ASN A 139 -11.74 -3.41 5.50
CA ASN A 139 -10.90 -3.69 6.67
C ASN A 139 -10.40 -5.15 6.78
N THR A 140 -10.37 -5.89 5.65
CA THR A 140 -9.83 -7.24 5.58
C THR A 140 -8.34 -7.22 5.29
N THR A 141 -7.57 -8.13 5.89
CA THR A 141 -6.10 -8.23 5.69
C THR A 141 -5.70 -8.97 4.41
N ASP A 142 -6.66 -9.63 3.75
CA ASP A 142 -6.47 -10.23 2.44
C ASP A 142 -6.50 -9.14 1.36
N LEU A 143 -5.33 -8.84 0.79
CA LEU A 143 -5.17 -7.92 -0.34
C LEU A 143 -5.13 -8.74 -1.64
N HIS A 144 -6.09 -8.48 -2.52
CA HIS A 144 -6.18 -9.15 -3.82
C HIS A 144 -5.47 -8.35 -4.91
N PHE A 145 -4.66 -9.01 -5.73
CA PHE A 145 -3.98 -8.42 -6.88
C PHE A 145 -4.35 -9.18 -8.15
N ASP A 146 -4.78 -8.45 -9.19
CA ASP A 146 -5.10 -8.96 -10.52
C ASP A 146 -3.82 -9.27 -11.34
N VAL A 147 -2.96 -10.15 -10.79
CA VAL A 147 -1.73 -10.61 -11.44
C VAL A 147 -1.66 -12.14 -11.46
N PRO A 148 -0.99 -12.76 -12.43
CA PRO A 148 -0.82 -14.21 -12.46
C PRO A 148 -0.06 -14.72 -11.23
N GLU A 149 -0.32 -15.96 -10.83
CA GLU A 149 0.53 -16.68 -9.88
C GLU A 149 2.00 -16.67 -10.35
N GLY A 150 2.92 -16.49 -9.42
CA GLY A 150 4.32 -16.31 -9.76
C GLY A 150 5.20 -15.90 -8.58
N GLU A 151 6.46 -15.62 -8.86
CA GLU A 151 7.38 -15.04 -7.89
C GLU A 151 7.42 -13.53 -8.06
N TYR A 152 7.33 -12.79 -6.96
CA TYR A 152 7.36 -11.33 -6.94
C TYR A 152 8.19 -10.83 -5.78
N PHE A 153 8.90 -9.71 -5.97
CA PHE A 153 9.31 -8.91 -4.82
C PHE A 153 8.09 -8.15 -4.30
N VAL A 154 7.96 -8.04 -2.98
CA VAL A 154 6.87 -7.29 -2.34
C VAL A 154 7.47 -6.09 -1.64
N THR A 155 6.90 -4.91 -1.85
CA THR A 155 7.29 -3.67 -1.16
C THR A 155 6.14 -3.14 -0.33
N LEU A 156 6.44 -2.74 0.91
CA LEU A 156 5.57 -1.93 1.75
C LEU A 156 6.13 -0.52 1.79
N ALA A 157 5.36 0.44 1.30
CA ALA A 157 5.77 1.82 1.13
C ALA A 157 4.86 2.77 1.91
N HIS A 158 5.45 3.85 2.45
CA HIS A 158 4.74 4.83 3.27
C HIS A 158 5.14 6.26 2.86
N ARG A 159 4.30 7.26 3.17
CA ARG A 159 4.54 8.64 2.69
C ARG A 159 5.76 9.32 3.33
N ASN A 160 6.12 8.92 4.54
CA ASN A 160 7.17 9.57 5.33
C ASN A 160 8.09 8.61 6.10
N HIS A 161 8.03 7.33 5.74
CA HIS A 161 8.97 6.32 6.19
C HIS A 161 9.73 5.74 4.99
N LEU A 162 10.92 5.17 5.23
CA LEU A 162 11.61 4.41 4.18
C LEU A 162 10.80 3.19 3.80
N ASP A 163 10.68 2.98 2.49
CA ASP A 163 10.01 1.81 1.93
C ASP A 163 10.86 0.56 2.20
N VAL A 164 10.20 -0.58 2.45
CA VAL A 164 10.87 -1.87 2.69
C VAL A 164 10.45 -2.88 1.64
N THR A 165 11.41 -3.66 1.13
CA THR A 165 11.15 -4.71 0.13
C THR A 165 11.58 -6.07 0.64
N THR A 166 11.00 -7.15 0.11
CA THR A 166 11.42 -8.51 0.47
C THR A 166 12.87 -8.78 0.04
N SER A 167 13.64 -9.47 0.89
CA SER A 167 15.04 -9.81 0.63
C SER A 167 15.24 -10.81 -0.53
N SER A 168 14.20 -11.58 -0.85
CA SER A 168 14.09 -12.39 -2.04
C SER A 168 12.67 -12.31 -2.62
N ALA A 169 12.51 -12.71 -3.88
CA ALA A 169 11.19 -12.88 -4.45
C ALA A 169 10.43 -13.98 -3.69
N VAL A 170 9.12 -13.79 -3.55
CA VAL A 170 8.21 -14.70 -2.84
C VAL A 170 7.21 -15.27 -3.82
N SER A 171 6.97 -16.57 -3.73
CA SER A 171 5.95 -17.25 -4.53
C SER A 171 4.56 -16.91 -3.99
N LEU A 172 3.75 -16.27 -4.83
CA LEU A 172 2.35 -15.95 -4.57
C LEU A 172 1.48 -16.92 -5.38
N THR A 173 0.58 -17.64 -4.68
CA THR A 173 -0.25 -18.71 -5.24
C THR A 173 -1.70 -18.50 -4.89
N GLY A 174 -2.60 -18.63 -5.87
CA GLY A 174 -4.05 -18.69 -5.72
C GLY A 174 -4.67 -17.72 -4.69
N ALA A 175 -5.76 -18.20 -4.08
CA ALA A 175 -6.56 -17.43 -3.13
C ALA A 175 -6.07 -17.53 -1.67
N ASP A 176 -5.17 -18.47 -1.36
CA ASP A 176 -4.65 -18.63 0.01
C ASP A 176 -3.59 -17.54 0.28
N GLY A 177 -3.96 -16.56 1.10
CA GLY A 177 -3.13 -15.38 1.41
C GLY A 177 -1.72 -15.76 1.88
N THR A 178 -0.71 -15.40 1.09
CA THR A 178 0.69 -15.52 1.52
C THR A 178 1.02 -14.39 2.49
N LEU A 179 1.50 -14.69 3.70
CA LEU A 179 1.90 -13.66 4.66
C LEU A 179 3.33 -13.20 4.39
N ILE A 180 3.48 -11.89 4.19
CA ILE A 180 4.75 -11.18 4.17
C ILE A 180 4.85 -10.35 5.44
N ASP A 181 5.74 -10.76 6.33
CA ASP A 181 5.91 -10.11 7.63
C ASP A 181 7.21 -9.30 7.67
N PHE A 182 7.09 -7.98 7.45
CA PHE A 182 8.21 -7.02 7.54
C PHE A 182 8.58 -6.68 8.99
N THR A 183 7.88 -7.20 10.00
CA THR A 183 8.30 -7.10 11.41
C THR A 183 9.43 -8.07 11.74
N ASN A 184 9.65 -9.08 10.87
CA ASN A 184 10.82 -9.93 10.89
C ASN A 184 11.97 -9.29 10.08
N PRO A 185 13.11 -8.95 10.73
CA PRO A 185 14.29 -8.42 10.06
C PRO A 185 14.78 -9.24 8.86
N ASP A 186 14.63 -10.57 8.90
CA ASP A 186 15.10 -11.47 7.83
C ASP A 186 14.27 -11.34 6.54
N THR A 187 13.07 -10.78 6.62
CA THR A 187 12.19 -10.53 5.46
C THR A 187 12.66 -9.33 4.65
N VAL A 188 13.27 -8.32 5.28
CA VAL A 188 13.57 -7.03 4.65
C VAL A 188 14.87 -7.10 3.84
N SER A 189 14.90 -6.46 2.67
CA SER A 189 16.11 -6.22 1.90
C SER A 189 17.03 -5.24 2.62
N GLY A 190 18.26 -5.67 2.90
CA GLY A 190 19.28 -4.76 3.44
C GLY A 190 18.94 -4.22 4.83
N GLU A 191 19.15 -2.91 5.01
CA GLU A 191 19.08 -2.22 6.31
C GLU A 191 18.02 -1.09 6.30
N GLU A 192 16.98 -1.24 5.48
CA GLU A 192 15.88 -0.27 5.28
C GLU A 192 14.90 -0.18 6.47
N PHE A 193 15.23 -0.84 7.59
CA PHE A 193 14.40 -0.89 8.79
C PHE A 193 15.22 -0.53 10.03
N THR A 194 14.52 -0.11 11.07
CA THR A 194 15.03 0.03 12.43
C THR A 194 14.48 -1.06 13.33
N VAL A 195 15.15 -1.36 14.43
CA VAL A 195 14.66 -2.34 15.41
C VAL A 195 14.04 -1.61 16.60
N VAL A 196 12.74 -1.84 16.82
CA VAL A 196 11.96 -1.35 17.97
C VAL A 196 11.40 -2.54 18.75
N ASP A 197 11.75 -2.66 20.03
CA ASP A 197 11.38 -3.78 20.90
C ASP A 197 11.63 -5.18 20.30
N GLY A 198 12.68 -5.32 19.49
CA GLY A 198 13.06 -6.59 18.86
C GLY A 198 12.31 -6.92 17.57
N GLN A 199 11.46 -6.01 17.07
CA GLN A 199 10.79 -6.12 15.77
C GLN A 199 11.36 -5.09 14.79
N ALA A 200 11.40 -5.45 13.52
CA ALA A 200 11.70 -4.49 12.45
C ALA A 200 10.52 -3.51 12.27
N ALA A 201 10.85 -2.25 12.05
CA ALA A 201 9.91 -1.19 11.70
C ALA A 201 10.53 -0.32 10.60
N LEU A 202 9.69 0.23 9.72
CA LEU A 202 10.11 1.18 8.71
C LEU A 202 10.71 2.41 9.40
N TRP A 203 11.82 2.94 8.89
CA TRP A 203 12.44 4.16 9.43
C TRP A 203 11.54 5.35 9.21
N ALA A 204 11.18 6.08 10.26
CA ALA A 204 10.57 7.39 10.11
C ALA A 204 11.63 8.40 9.62
N GLY A 205 11.25 9.30 8.72
CA GLY A 205 12.08 10.46 8.42
C GLY A 205 12.22 10.87 6.96
N ASP A 206 11.66 10.09 6.01
CA ASP A 206 11.64 10.46 4.57
C ASP A 206 10.54 11.49 4.31
N ALA A 207 10.65 12.67 4.94
CA ALA A 207 9.60 13.69 4.92
C ALA A 207 9.42 14.30 3.52
N ASN A 208 10.46 14.23 2.68
CA ASN A 208 10.47 14.80 1.35
C ASN A 208 10.16 13.78 0.22
N GLY A 209 10.12 12.48 0.54
CA GLY A 209 9.82 11.40 -0.39
C GLY A 209 10.96 11.06 -1.35
N ASP A 210 12.21 11.39 -1.01
CA ASP A 210 13.40 11.12 -1.83
C ASP A 210 14.04 9.76 -1.54
N ASN A 211 13.37 8.93 -0.72
CA ASN A 211 13.83 7.62 -0.29
C ASN A 211 15.14 7.66 0.50
N SER A 212 15.30 8.72 1.29
CA SER A 212 16.43 8.91 2.17
C SER A 212 15.97 9.52 3.49
N VAL A 213 16.68 9.20 4.57
CA VAL A 213 16.51 9.87 5.86
C VAL A 213 17.81 10.58 6.18
N THR A 214 17.76 11.91 6.15
CA THR A 214 18.90 12.73 6.53
C THR A 214 18.51 14.01 7.25
N ALA A 215 19.14 14.24 8.40
CA ALA A 215 18.89 15.40 9.25
C ALA A 215 19.65 16.66 8.80
N PHE A 216 20.76 16.50 8.07
CA PHE A 216 21.67 17.61 7.75
C PHE A 216 22.26 17.47 6.35
N GLY A 217 22.64 18.61 5.76
CA GLY A 217 23.25 18.67 4.43
C GLY A 217 22.24 18.95 3.31
N PRO A 218 22.68 18.95 2.05
CA PRO A 218 21.79 19.18 0.92
C PRO A 218 20.70 18.11 0.83
N GLY A 219 19.46 18.52 0.57
CA GLY A 219 18.33 17.59 0.44
C GLY A 219 17.73 17.09 1.77
N ASN A 220 18.18 17.58 2.93
CA ASN A 220 17.71 17.08 4.22
C ASN A 220 16.20 17.23 4.46
N ASP A 221 15.66 16.29 5.23
CA ASP A 221 14.25 16.20 5.61
C ASP A 221 13.85 17.29 6.61
N ALA A 222 14.81 17.76 7.43
CA ALA A 222 14.60 18.85 8.39
C ALA A 222 14.10 20.14 7.70
N ASN A 223 14.51 20.40 6.46
CA ASN A 223 14.03 21.53 5.67
C ASN A 223 12.57 21.36 5.26
N SER A 224 12.09 20.14 5.01
CA SER A 224 10.69 19.85 4.71
C SER A 224 9.81 20.11 5.93
N LEU A 225 10.23 19.63 7.11
CA LEU A 225 9.59 19.95 8.39
C LEU A 225 9.47 21.47 8.58
N LEU A 226 10.56 22.19 8.37
CA LEU A 226 10.58 23.63 8.55
C LEU A 226 9.73 24.38 7.52
N SER A 227 9.71 23.90 6.28
CA SER A 227 8.87 24.44 5.22
C SER A 227 7.40 24.35 5.60
N ASP A 228 6.94 23.19 6.08
CA ASP A 228 5.53 22.99 6.45
C ASP A 228 5.15 23.85 7.66
N ILE A 229 6.02 23.93 8.67
CA ILE A 229 5.81 24.80 9.83
C ILE A 229 5.68 26.26 9.44
N LEU A 230 6.58 26.78 8.61
CA LEU A 230 6.58 28.20 8.21
C LEU A 230 5.43 28.55 7.28
N LYS A 231 4.90 27.58 6.53
CA LYS A 231 3.77 27.76 5.60
C LYS A 231 2.41 27.48 6.23
N ALA A 232 2.36 26.88 7.42
CA ALA A 232 1.11 26.56 8.09
C ALA A 232 0.23 27.82 8.25
N ASP A 233 -1.05 27.71 7.87
CA ASP A 233 -1.99 28.84 7.82
C ASP A 233 -2.10 29.61 9.14
N GLY A 234 -1.91 28.93 10.28
CA GLY A 234 -1.94 29.53 11.60
C GLY A 234 -0.61 30.18 12.06
N ASN A 235 0.49 29.98 11.34
CA ASN A 235 1.81 30.51 11.68
C ASN A 235 2.03 31.94 11.16
N ILE A 236 1.14 32.86 11.52
CA ILE A 236 1.12 34.24 11.02
C ILE A 236 2.39 35.05 11.30
N ASN A 237 3.19 34.63 12.29
CA ASN A 237 4.41 35.31 12.71
C ASN A 237 5.68 34.65 12.16
N GLY A 238 5.56 33.53 11.42
CA GLY A 238 6.71 32.76 10.91
C GLY A 238 7.57 32.19 12.02
N SER A 239 6.95 31.70 13.10
CA SER A 239 7.66 31.12 14.24
C SER A 239 8.15 29.72 13.91
N PHE A 240 9.43 29.45 14.15
CA PHE A 240 10.03 28.14 13.90
C PHE A 240 9.60 27.07 14.92
N ASP A 241 9.08 27.47 16.08
CA ASP A 241 8.54 26.61 17.13
C ASP A 241 7.02 26.44 17.05
N TYR A 242 6.38 26.93 15.98
CA TYR A 242 4.96 26.72 15.75
C TYR A 242 4.68 25.23 15.52
N ALA A 243 3.69 24.71 16.22
CA ALA A 243 3.24 23.32 16.07
C ALA A 243 2.21 23.29 14.93
N ALA A 244 2.61 22.77 13.77
CA ALA A 244 1.81 22.79 12.55
C ALA A 244 0.86 21.58 12.48
N PRO A 245 -0.45 21.76 12.69
CA PRO A 245 -1.38 20.65 12.73
C PRO A 245 -1.72 20.16 11.31
N GLY A 246 -2.01 18.88 11.19
CA GLY A 246 -2.60 18.30 9.99
C GLY A 246 -1.99 16.95 9.60
N TYR A 247 -2.48 16.43 8.48
CA TYR A 247 -1.93 15.26 7.81
C TYR A 247 -0.77 15.70 6.91
N LEU A 248 0.41 15.86 7.51
CA LEU A 248 1.61 16.34 6.84
C LEU A 248 2.60 15.20 6.61
N SER A 249 3.36 15.24 5.52
CA SER A 249 4.46 14.26 5.33
C SER A 249 5.57 14.47 6.36
N SER A 250 5.70 15.68 6.90
CA SER A 250 6.67 16.03 7.93
C SER A 250 6.25 15.67 9.37
N ASP A 251 5.04 15.18 9.59
CA ASP A 251 4.60 14.59 10.88
C ASP A 251 5.13 13.15 10.98
N LEU A 252 6.39 13.04 11.42
CA LEU A 252 7.17 11.81 11.42
C LEU A 252 6.75 10.84 12.53
N ASP A 253 6.19 11.35 13.62
CA ASP A 253 5.68 10.51 14.72
C ASP A 253 4.18 10.22 14.64
N LEU A 254 3.52 10.73 13.58
CA LEU A 254 2.12 10.52 13.23
C LEU A 254 1.15 10.95 14.35
N ASN A 255 1.47 12.06 15.03
CA ASN A 255 0.66 12.59 16.12
C ASN A 255 -0.34 13.69 15.69
N GLY A 256 -0.37 14.02 14.39
CA GLY A 256 -1.21 15.04 13.79
C GLY A 256 -0.61 16.44 13.82
N VAL A 257 0.65 16.61 14.24
CA VAL A 257 1.31 17.91 14.40
C VAL A 257 2.81 17.82 14.11
N THR A 258 3.27 18.54 13.09
CA THR A 258 4.70 18.72 12.82
C THR A 258 5.30 19.79 13.74
N THR A 259 6.40 19.45 14.40
CA THR A 259 7.12 20.31 15.35
C THR A 259 8.62 20.33 15.10
N TYR A 260 9.27 21.43 15.48
CA TYR A 260 10.70 21.62 15.29
C TYR A 260 11.37 22.16 16.56
N GLY A 261 12.43 21.47 17.01
CA GLY A 261 13.35 21.99 18.03
C GLY A 261 12.92 21.83 19.50
N SER A 262 11.72 21.31 19.78
CA SER A 262 11.33 20.88 21.13
C SER A 262 11.81 19.46 21.44
N ASP A 263 11.91 19.12 22.72
CA ASP A 263 12.06 17.72 23.15
C ASP A 263 10.91 16.89 22.57
N ASN A 264 11.23 15.73 22.02
CA ASN A 264 10.29 14.84 21.32
C ASN A 264 9.60 15.46 20.07
N SER A 265 10.23 16.44 19.42
CA SER A 265 9.77 16.90 18.10
C SER A 265 10.12 15.92 16.98
N ASP A 266 9.49 16.07 15.81
CA ASP A 266 9.83 15.35 14.58
C ASP A 266 11.31 15.53 14.23
N GLN A 267 11.84 16.73 14.43
CA GLN A 267 13.27 17.01 14.25
C GLN A 267 14.15 16.18 15.18
N THR A 268 13.72 15.97 16.43
CA THR A 268 14.46 15.14 17.38
C THR A 268 14.41 13.67 16.97
N LEU A 269 13.27 13.18 16.47
CA LEU A 269 13.17 11.82 15.91
C LEU A 269 14.12 11.63 14.73
N LEU A 270 14.11 12.56 13.76
CA LEU A 270 15.00 12.56 12.60
C LEU A 270 16.49 12.59 12.98
N ASN A 271 16.87 13.47 13.93
CA ASN A 271 18.23 13.55 14.45
C ASN A 271 18.66 12.25 15.12
N ASN A 272 17.79 11.64 15.93
CA ASN A 272 18.09 10.39 16.62
C ASN A 272 18.32 9.27 15.61
N ASN A 273 17.43 9.11 14.62
CA ASN A 273 17.54 8.09 13.59
C ASN A 273 18.90 8.13 12.90
N THR A 274 19.30 9.30 12.40
CA THR A 274 20.57 9.46 11.69
C THR A 274 21.81 9.36 12.59
N ALA A 275 21.69 9.67 13.88
CA ALA A 275 22.80 9.60 14.84
C ALA A 275 23.03 8.20 15.42
N THR A 276 21.97 7.40 15.59
CA THR A 276 22.05 6.11 16.32
C THR A 276 21.99 4.87 15.43
N VAL A 277 21.80 5.05 14.12
CA VAL A 277 21.88 3.95 13.14
C VAL A 277 23.26 3.28 13.23
N ALA A 278 23.30 1.94 13.23
CA ALA A 278 24.49 1.17 13.59
C ALA A 278 25.66 1.42 12.63
N GLU A 279 25.33 1.73 11.39
CA GLU A 279 26.22 2.02 10.27
C GLU A 279 26.89 3.40 10.44
N ASN A 280 26.30 4.31 11.23
CA ASN A 280 26.91 5.58 11.59
C ASN A 280 27.91 5.44 12.75
N SER A 281 28.80 4.46 12.66
CA SER A 281 29.83 4.16 13.67
C SER A 281 30.80 5.31 13.98
N SER A 282 30.89 6.31 13.09
CA SER A 282 31.72 7.50 13.26
C SER A 282 31.02 8.70 13.92
N GLY A 283 29.69 8.63 14.12
CA GLY A 283 28.89 9.73 14.63
C GLY A 283 28.84 10.94 13.68
N ALA A 284 28.85 10.69 12.37
CA ALA A 284 28.75 11.73 11.36
C ALA A 284 27.38 12.41 11.45
N GLY A 285 27.38 13.73 11.68
CA GLY A 285 26.14 14.51 11.76
C GLY A 285 25.38 14.58 10.43
N ASN A 286 26.05 14.40 9.30
CA ASN A 286 25.44 14.38 7.96
C ASN A 286 25.24 12.95 7.44
N TYR A 287 25.05 11.98 8.33
CA TYR A 287 24.77 10.62 7.91
C TYR A 287 23.44 10.55 7.15
N VAL A 288 23.40 9.63 6.19
CA VAL A 288 22.27 9.45 5.29
C VAL A 288 21.89 7.98 5.34
N ILE A 289 20.71 7.67 5.85
CA ILE A 289 20.11 6.35 5.71
C ILE A 289 19.46 6.34 4.32
N LYS A 290 19.77 5.35 3.51
CA LYS A 290 19.26 5.25 2.14
C LYS A 290 18.35 4.04 2.01
N GLY A 291 17.18 4.25 1.42
CA GLY A 291 16.42 3.16 0.84
C GLY A 291 17.17 2.58 -0.37
N THR A 292 17.03 1.29 -0.55
CA THR A 292 17.52 0.52 -1.69
C THR A 292 16.45 0.34 -2.75
N THR A 293 15.18 0.41 -2.37
CA THR A 293 14.01 0.39 -3.26
C THR A 293 13.15 1.63 -3.01
N GLN A 294 12.70 2.32 -4.07
CA GLN A 294 11.78 3.46 -3.97
C GLN A 294 10.45 3.08 -4.63
N ARG A 295 9.33 3.41 -3.98
CA ARG A 295 7.99 3.36 -4.58
C ARG A 295 7.91 4.05 -5.96
N ALA A 296 6.99 3.59 -6.80
CA ALA A 296 6.80 4.11 -8.17
C ALA A 296 6.51 5.62 -8.24
#